data_AF-A0A5P3AD89-F1
#
_entry.id   AF-A0A5P3AD89-F1
#
_cell.length_a   1.000
_cell.length_b   1.000
_cell.length_c   1.000
_cell.angle_alpha   90.00
_cell.angle_beta   90.00
_cell.angle_gamma   90.00
#
_symmetry.space_group_name_H-M   'P 1'
#
loop_
_entity.id
_entity.type
_entity.pdbx_description
1 polymer ?
#
loop_
_entity_poly.entity_id
_entity_poly.type
_entity_poly.pdbx_seq_one_letter_code
_entity_poly.pdbx_strand_id
1 'polypeptide(L)'
;MVQGLSQFNRRWTAIPKAVRQAAIDTLEQNAAEIVADMNRNKPLVEIEIGWSWGQAPNGAMSLGTVGSTERGLLITIWARGDDFSAAWFEFGTAPRQHKSGKSTGQIQASPFFWPVWRARRRRVKSRLTRNINKAIKNA
;
A
#
# COMPACT_ATOMS: atom_id res chain seq x y z
N MET A 1 7.02 3.79 -26.67
CA MET A 1 7.92 4.50 -25.73
C MET A 1 7.08 5.37 -24.80
N VAL A 2 7.03 5.05 -23.50
CA VAL A 2 6.26 5.84 -22.54
C VAL A 2 6.97 7.17 -22.27
N GLN A 3 6.27 8.28 -22.50
CA GLN A 3 6.82 9.65 -22.66
C GLN A 3 7.35 10.30 -21.35
N GLY A 4 7.89 9.53 -20.40
CA GLY A 4 8.45 10.09 -19.16
C GLY A 4 9.30 9.15 -18.31
N LEU A 5 9.47 7.88 -18.70
CA LEU A 5 10.45 6.99 -18.07
C LEU A 5 11.89 7.50 -18.31
N SER A 6 12.19 7.98 -19.51
CA SER A 6 13.51 8.54 -19.86
C SER A 6 13.86 9.79 -19.05
N GLN A 7 12.90 10.70 -18.88
CA GLN A 7 13.07 11.91 -18.07
C GLN A 7 13.21 11.59 -16.59
N PHE A 8 12.43 10.62 -16.09
CA PHE A 8 12.57 10.11 -14.73
C PHE A 8 13.96 9.52 -14.51
N ASN A 9 14.40 8.60 -15.37
CA ASN A 9 15.70 7.94 -15.26
C ASN A 9 16.84 8.95 -15.27
N ARG A 10 16.80 9.96 -16.16
CA ARG A 10 17.84 11.02 -16.21
C ARG A 10 17.93 11.82 -14.92
N ARG A 11 16.78 12.20 -14.32
CA ARG A 11 16.75 12.90 -13.04
C ARG A 11 17.20 11.98 -11.90
N TRP A 12 16.78 10.72 -11.94
CA TRP A 12 17.10 9.72 -10.93
C TRP A 12 18.59 9.42 -10.87
N THR A 13 19.26 9.27 -12.02
CA THR A 13 20.71 9.05 -12.09
C THR A 13 21.51 10.25 -11.60
N ALA A 14 20.99 11.48 -11.79
CA ALA A 14 21.63 12.72 -11.35
C ALA A 14 21.54 12.96 -9.83
N ILE A 15 20.62 12.29 -9.12
CA ILE A 15 20.51 12.37 -7.66
C ILE A 15 21.71 11.64 -7.01
N PRO A 16 22.36 12.20 -5.97
CA PRO A 16 23.41 11.49 -5.24
C PRO A 16 22.95 10.14 -4.70
N LYS A 17 23.83 9.13 -4.72
CA LYS A 17 23.52 7.76 -4.26
C LYS A 17 22.96 7.76 -2.82
N ALA A 18 23.52 8.60 -1.95
CA ALA A 18 23.09 8.76 -0.56
C ALA A 18 21.61 9.22 -0.46
N VAL A 19 21.19 10.14 -1.31
CA VAL A 19 19.80 10.64 -1.34
C VAL A 19 18.84 9.58 -1.85
N ARG A 20 19.25 8.81 -2.87
CA ARG A 20 18.44 7.67 -3.37
C ARG A 20 18.24 6.62 -2.29
N GLN A 21 19.31 6.25 -1.58
CA GLN A 21 19.25 5.27 -0.50
C GLN A 21 18.33 5.74 0.64
N ALA A 22 18.47 7.00 1.07
CA ALA A 22 17.60 7.56 2.09
C ALA A 22 16.12 7.53 1.71
N ALA A 23 15.79 7.74 0.43
CA ALA A 23 14.42 7.62 -0.07
C ALA A 23 13.92 6.16 0.00
N ILE A 24 14.74 5.19 -0.45
CA ILE A 24 14.44 3.75 -0.39
C ILE A 24 14.18 3.32 1.05
N ASP A 25 15.14 3.57 1.96
CA ASP A 25 15.05 3.16 3.36
C ASP A 25 13.81 3.75 4.04
N THR A 26 13.50 5.02 3.72
CA THR A 26 12.33 5.69 4.30
C THR A 26 11.02 5.10 3.77
N LEU A 27 10.97 4.70 2.50
CA LEU A 27 9.80 4.05 1.91
C LEU A 27 9.58 2.67 2.54
N GLU A 28 10.62 1.84 2.65
CA GLU A 28 10.55 0.51 3.27
C GLU A 28 10.12 0.61 4.74
N GLN A 29 10.71 1.55 5.50
CA GLN A 29 10.31 1.80 6.88
C GLN A 29 8.83 2.19 6.98
N ASN A 30 8.37 3.12 6.13
CA ASN A 30 6.98 3.54 6.14
C ASN A 30 6.03 2.38 5.82
N ALA A 31 6.40 1.54 4.84
CA ALA A 31 5.61 0.38 4.44
C ALA A 31 5.52 -0.65 5.56
N ALA A 32 6.65 -1.01 6.16
CA ALA A 32 6.72 -1.95 7.28
C ALA A 32 5.87 -1.46 8.48
N GLU A 33 5.96 -0.18 8.83
CA GLU A 33 5.16 0.38 9.94
C GLU A 33 3.66 0.40 9.62
N ILE A 34 3.25 0.65 8.38
CA ILE A 34 1.84 0.61 7.97
C ILE A 34 1.32 -0.83 8.02
N VAL A 35 2.07 -1.78 7.46
CA VAL A 35 1.71 -3.20 7.44
C VAL A 35 1.61 -3.76 8.86
N ALA A 36 2.52 -3.39 9.76
CA ALA A 36 2.45 -3.77 11.17
C ALA A 36 1.15 -3.27 11.83
N ASP A 37 0.75 -2.03 11.57
CA ASP A 37 -0.50 -1.49 12.11
C ASP A 37 -1.75 -2.13 11.50
N MET A 38 -1.75 -2.39 10.19
CA MET A 38 -2.84 -3.10 9.53
C MET A 38 -2.98 -4.52 10.09
N ASN A 39 -1.86 -5.21 10.35
CA ASN A 39 -1.87 -6.54 10.97
C ASN A 39 -2.39 -6.54 12.42
N ARG A 40 -2.25 -5.44 13.17
CA ARG A 40 -2.83 -5.33 14.51
C ARG A 40 -4.35 -5.18 14.50
N ASN A 41 -4.88 -4.59 13.44
CA ASN A 41 -6.31 -4.28 13.31
C ASN A 41 -7.06 -5.27 12.41
N LYS A 42 -6.38 -6.28 11.87
CA LYS A 42 -7.02 -7.21 10.93
C LYS A 42 -8.09 -8.05 11.63
N PRO A 43 -9.25 -8.27 11.00
CA PRO A 43 -10.34 -9.01 11.62
C PRO A 43 -10.10 -10.52 11.66
N LEU A 44 -9.26 -11.03 10.75
CA LEU A 44 -8.99 -12.46 10.57
C LEU A 44 -7.49 -12.70 10.43
N VAL A 45 -7.01 -13.80 10.98
CA VAL A 45 -5.58 -14.18 10.94
C VAL A 45 -5.14 -14.60 9.54
N GLU A 46 -6.08 -15.15 8.77
CA GLU A 46 -5.96 -15.64 7.39
C GLU A 46 -5.78 -14.50 6.38
N ILE A 47 -6.07 -13.24 6.76
CA ILE A 47 -5.75 -12.09 5.93
C ILE A 47 -4.24 -11.85 6.00
N GLU A 48 -3.58 -12.11 4.88
CA GLU A 48 -2.19 -11.77 4.63
C GLU A 48 -2.10 -10.30 4.20
N ILE A 49 -1.24 -9.54 4.86
CA ILE A 49 -0.99 -8.13 4.55
C ILE A 49 0.50 -7.95 4.38
N GLY A 50 0.90 -7.39 3.24
CA GLY A 50 2.29 -7.23 2.88
C GLY A 50 2.52 -5.97 2.07
N TRP A 51 3.78 -5.79 1.67
CA TRP A 51 4.17 -4.76 0.73
C TRP A 51 5.18 -5.32 -0.26
N SER A 52 5.21 -4.75 -1.46
CA SER A 52 6.15 -5.09 -2.52
C SER A 52 6.65 -3.83 -3.22
N TRP A 53 7.82 -3.93 -3.83
CA TRP A 53 8.25 -2.99 -4.85
C TRP A 53 7.47 -3.25 -6.14
N GLY A 54 6.90 -2.21 -6.75
CA GLY A 54 6.11 -2.34 -7.96
C GLY A 54 4.68 -2.82 -7.69
N GLN A 55 4.19 -3.81 -8.44
CA GLN A 55 2.78 -4.21 -8.40
C GLN A 55 2.47 -5.16 -7.23
N ALA A 56 1.19 -5.15 -6.80
CA ALA A 56 0.67 -6.12 -5.85
C ALA A 56 0.49 -7.52 -6.50
N PRO A 57 0.46 -8.61 -5.70
CA PRO A 57 0.04 -9.93 -6.16
C PRO A 57 -1.39 -9.95 -6.71
N ASN A 58 -1.68 -10.90 -7.61
CA ASN A 58 -3.02 -11.09 -8.18
C ASN A 58 -4.07 -11.33 -7.09
N GLY A 59 -5.24 -10.68 -7.22
CA GLY A 59 -6.37 -10.84 -6.30
C GLY A 59 -6.26 -10.06 -4.98
N ALA A 60 -5.15 -9.34 -4.75
CA ALA A 60 -4.98 -8.54 -3.55
C ALA A 60 -5.65 -7.16 -3.67
N MET A 61 -6.26 -6.70 -2.58
CA MET A 61 -6.67 -5.31 -2.42
C MET A 61 -5.42 -4.46 -2.21
N SER A 62 -5.22 -3.41 -3.01
CA SER A 62 -4.00 -2.59 -2.98
C SER A 62 -4.29 -1.11 -2.77
N LEU A 63 -3.31 -0.42 -2.19
CA LEU A 63 -3.36 1.02 -2.01
C LEU A 63 -2.88 1.75 -3.27
N GLY A 64 -3.81 1.99 -4.20
CA GLY A 64 -3.70 2.92 -5.32
C GLY A 64 -2.45 2.76 -6.20
N THR A 65 -2.55 2.01 -7.29
CA THR A 65 -1.61 2.13 -8.42
C THR A 65 -1.89 3.46 -9.15
N VAL A 66 -1.29 4.55 -8.67
CA VAL A 66 -1.35 5.85 -9.37
C VAL A 66 -0.09 5.99 -10.21
N GLY A 67 -0.23 5.82 -11.52
CA GLY A 67 0.82 6.09 -12.51
C GLY A 67 1.57 4.84 -12.99
N SER A 68 1.91 4.85 -14.29
CA SER A 68 2.55 3.75 -15.03
C SER A 68 3.57 2.95 -14.20
N THR A 69 3.52 1.62 -14.33
CA THR A 69 4.54 0.63 -13.93
C THR A 69 5.97 1.08 -14.26
N GLU A 70 6.12 1.95 -15.26
CA GLU A 70 7.37 2.47 -15.80
C GLU A 70 7.87 3.79 -15.18
N ARG A 71 7.36 4.28 -14.04
CA ARG A 71 7.87 5.55 -13.46
C ARG A 71 8.15 5.46 -11.95
N GLY A 72 9.24 4.78 -11.58
CA GLY A 72 10.01 5.08 -10.38
C GLY A 72 9.91 4.13 -9.18
N LEU A 73 10.30 4.63 -8.00
CA LEU A 73 10.26 3.96 -6.70
C LEU A 73 8.81 3.86 -6.19
N LEU A 74 8.13 2.79 -6.56
CA LEU A 74 6.77 2.49 -6.11
C LEU A 74 6.79 1.38 -5.06
N ILE A 75 6.24 1.65 -3.87
CA ILE A 75 5.85 0.60 -2.94
C ILE A 75 4.33 0.45 -3.01
N THR A 76 3.89 -0.80 -3.16
CA THR A 76 2.48 -1.17 -3.07
C THR A 76 2.25 -1.98 -1.81
N ILE A 77 1.35 -1.48 -0.97
CA ILE A 77 0.83 -2.20 0.20
C ILE A 77 -0.44 -2.91 -0.23
N TRP A 78 -0.58 -4.17 0.16
CA TRP A 78 -1.65 -5.05 -0.28
C TRP A 78 -2.18 -5.94 0.83
N ALA A 79 -3.43 -6.40 0.68
CA ALA A 79 -4.09 -7.35 1.57
C ALA A 79 -4.80 -8.45 0.75
N ARG A 80 -4.67 -9.71 1.18
CA ARG A 80 -5.18 -10.90 0.49
C ARG A 80 -5.69 -11.93 1.50
N GLY A 81 -6.74 -12.67 1.14
CA GLY A 81 -7.07 -13.97 1.73
C GLY A 81 -6.99 -15.04 0.64
N ASP A 82 -6.79 -16.31 1.01
CA ASP A 82 -6.68 -17.40 0.03
C ASP A 82 -8.04 -17.78 -0.57
N ASP A 83 -9.03 -18.03 0.28
CA ASP A 83 -10.36 -18.49 -0.14
C ASP A 83 -11.41 -17.36 -0.23
N PHE A 84 -11.00 -16.12 0.05
CA PHE A 84 -11.91 -14.99 0.16
C PHE A 84 -11.27 -13.65 -0.16
N SER A 85 -12.10 -12.67 -0.51
CA SER A 85 -11.64 -11.30 -0.72
C SER A 85 -11.49 -10.56 0.60
N ALA A 86 -10.29 -10.06 0.90
CA ALA A 86 -10.04 -9.21 2.06
C ALA A 86 -10.88 -7.91 2.04
N ALA A 87 -11.31 -7.46 0.86
CA ALA A 87 -12.16 -6.28 0.70
C ALA A 87 -13.56 -6.47 1.32
N TRP A 88 -14.05 -7.71 1.43
CA TRP A 88 -15.33 -7.98 2.09
C TRP A 88 -15.32 -7.59 3.56
N PHE A 89 -14.18 -7.71 4.23
CA PHE A 89 -14.03 -7.29 5.61
C PHE A 89 -13.81 -5.79 5.72
N GLU A 90 -13.11 -5.19 4.76
CA GLU A 90 -12.88 -3.74 4.75
C GLU A 90 -14.18 -2.93 4.59
N PHE A 91 -15.08 -3.38 3.71
CA PHE A 91 -16.28 -2.64 3.35
C PHE A 91 -17.59 -3.28 3.87
N GLY A 92 -17.55 -4.55 4.27
CA GLY A 92 -18.74 -5.36 4.48
C GLY A 92 -19.33 -5.86 3.16
N THR A 93 -20.35 -6.71 3.26
CA THR A 93 -21.12 -7.20 2.10
C THR A 93 -22.61 -6.94 2.30
N ALA A 94 -23.34 -6.79 1.20
CA ALA A 94 -24.80 -6.75 1.27
C ALA A 94 -25.40 -8.05 1.84
N PRO A 95 -26.61 -8.01 2.43
CA PRO A 95 -27.37 -9.21 2.79
C PRO A 95 -27.52 -10.15 1.60
N ARG A 96 -27.13 -11.41 1.79
CA ARG A 96 -27.32 -12.47 0.80
C ARG A 96 -28.55 -13.27 1.17
N GLN A 97 -29.35 -13.63 0.18
CA GLN A 97 -30.55 -14.44 0.35
C GLN A 97 -30.53 -15.61 -0.63
N HIS A 98 -31.08 -16.74 -0.20
CA HIS A 98 -31.37 -17.88 -1.07
C HIS A 98 -32.60 -17.58 -1.94
N LYS A 99 -32.77 -18.30 -3.05
CA LYS A 99 -33.95 -18.15 -3.95
C LYS A 99 -35.28 -18.39 -3.23
N SER A 100 -35.25 -19.12 -2.11
CA SER A 100 -36.40 -19.38 -1.24
C SER A 100 -36.72 -18.23 -0.27
N GLY A 101 -36.01 -17.11 -0.32
CA GLY A 101 -36.18 -15.95 0.58
C GLY A 101 -35.48 -16.05 1.93
N LYS A 102 -34.83 -17.19 2.25
CA LYS A 102 -34.07 -17.36 3.49
C LYS A 102 -32.74 -16.58 3.43
N SER A 103 -32.44 -15.80 4.47
CA SER A 103 -31.16 -15.09 4.58
C SER A 103 -29.99 -16.07 4.77
N THR A 104 -28.93 -15.87 3.99
CA THR A 104 -27.63 -16.57 4.08
C THR A 104 -26.60 -15.71 4.82
N GLY A 105 -27.02 -14.55 5.33
CA GLY A 105 -26.19 -13.64 6.12
C GLY A 105 -25.41 -12.62 5.31
N GLN A 106 -24.59 -11.86 6.03
CA GLN A 106 -23.76 -10.77 5.53
C GLN A 106 -22.47 -10.69 6.36
N ILE A 107 -21.38 -10.26 5.73
CA ILE A 107 -20.15 -9.91 6.42
C ILE A 107 -20.28 -8.46 6.90
N GLN A 108 -20.15 -8.25 8.22
CA GLN A 108 -20.09 -6.91 8.79
C GLN A 108 -18.74 -6.26 8.46
N ALA A 109 -18.75 -4.95 8.21
CA ALA A 109 -17.51 -4.22 7.97
C ALA A 109 -16.65 -4.18 9.24
N SER A 110 -15.40 -4.61 9.11
CA SER A 110 -14.33 -4.46 10.09
C SER A 110 -13.12 -3.85 9.38
N PRO A 111 -13.12 -2.50 9.19
CA PRO A 111 -12.11 -1.84 8.39
C PRO A 111 -10.74 -1.85 9.07
N PHE A 112 -9.72 -2.32 8.35
CA PHE A 112 -8.36 -2.49 8.86
C PHE A 112 -7.31 -1.82 7.95
N PHE A 113 -7.65 -1.55 6.69
CA PHE A 113 -6.73 -1.10 5.67
C PHE A 113 -6.78 0.44 5.49
N TRP A 114 -7.90 0.97 5.01
CA TRP A 114 -8.03 2.40 4.70
C TRP A 114 -8.01 3.32 5.93
N PRO A 115 -8.56 2.93 7.10
CA PRO A 115 -8.41 3.74 8.31
C PRO A 115 -6.94 3.94 8.70
N VAL A 116 -6.14 2.86 8.70
CA VAL A 116 -4.70 2.91 9.04
C VAL A 116 -3.94 3.79 8.07
N TRP A 117 -4.18 3.63 6.76
CA TRP A 117 -3.56 4.50 5.76
C TRP A 117 -3.93 5.97 5.95
N ARG A 118 -5.21 6.28 6.14
CA ARG A 118 -5.68 7.65 6.32
C ARG A 118 -5.05 8.31 7.54
N ALA A 119 -4.85 7.56 8.62
CA ALA A 119 -4.15 8.04 9.81
C ALA A 119 -2.66 8.29 9.55
N ARG A 120 -1.99 7.42 8.78
CA ARG A 120 -0.53 7.47 8.58
C ARG A 120 -0.05 8.34 7.41
N ARG A 121 -0.87 8.56 6.37
CA ARG A 121 -0.46 9.21 5.11
C ARG A 121 0.26 10.56 5.29
N ARG A 122 -0.16 11.37 6.27
CA ARG A 122 0.47 12.67 6.57
C ARG A 122 1.87 12.49 7.16
N ARG A 123 2.03 11.55 8.08
CA ARG A 123 3.32 11.23 8.71
C ARG A 123 4.30 10.64 7.71
N VAL A 124 3.83 9.73 6.85
CA VAL A 124 4.61 9.11 5.77
C VAL A 124 5.21 10.18 4.87
N LYS A 125 4.37 11.08 4.33
CA LYS A 125 4.81 12.21 3.50
C LYS A 125 5.83 13.09 4.23
N SER A 126 5.53 13.49 5.47
CA SER A 126 6.42 14.34 6.26
C SER A 126 7.78 13.69 6.56
N ARG A 127 7.81 12.39 6.89
CA ARG A 127 9.05 11.65 7.14
C ARG A 127 9.88 11.54 5.86
N LEU A 128 9.24 11.19 4.74
CA LEU A 128 9.91 11.08 3.44
C LEU A 128 10.57 12.40 3.04
N THR A 129 9.83 13.51 3.07
CA THR A 129 10.39 14.84 2.75
C THR A 129 11.54 15.22 3.66
N ARG A 130 11.42 15.00 4.98
CA ARG A 130 12.49 15.34 5.94
C ARG A 130 13.76 14.53 5.72
N ASN A 131 13.63 13.21 5.52
CA ASN A 131 14.78 12.34 5.34
C ASN A 131 15.50 12.62 4.03
N ILE A 132 14.76 12.86 2.94
CA ILE A 132 15.33 13.29 1.66
C ILE A 132 16.07 14.62 1.81
N ASN A 133 15.44 15.62 2.44
CA ASN A 133 16.09 16.93 2.64
C ASN A 133 17.35 16.83 3.50
N LYS A 134 17.34 15.96 4.53
CA LYS A 134 18.52 15.71 5.34
C LYS A 134 19.64 15.06 4.53
N ALA A 135 19.30 14.07 3.68
CA ALA A 135 20.27 13.43 2.81
C ALA A 135 20.85 14.40 1.78
N ILE A 136 20.04 15.31 1.22
CA ILE A 136 20.51 16.35 0.29
C ILE A 136 21.51 17.29 0.96
N LYS A 137 21.26 17.69 2.22
CA LYS A 137 22.17 18.58 2.97
C LYS A 137 23.51 17.91 3.33
N ASN A 138 23.53 16.59 3.42
CA ASN A 138 24.68 15.81 3.83
C ASN A 138 25.46 15.19 2.65
N ALA A 139 24.97 15.37 1.43
CA ALA A 139 25.57 14.89 0.19
C ALA A 139 26.36 16.01 -0.49
#